data_AF-A0A2I1HNU7-F1
#
_entry.id   AF-A0A2I1HNU7-F1
#
_cell.length_a   1.000
_cell.length_b   1.000
_cell.length_c   1.000
_cell.angle_alpha   90.00
_cell.angle_beta   90.00
_cell.angle_gamma   90.00
#
_symmetry.space_group_name_H-M   'P 1'
#
loop_
_entity.id
_entity.type
_entity.pdbx_description
1 polymer ?
#
loop_
_entity_poly.entity_id
_entity_poly.type
_entity_poly.pdbx_seq_one_letter_code
_entity_poly.pdbx_strand_id
1 'polypeptide(L)'
;MANMSKVYCEKIDLKNLDLKKVYTFEEFEYINDQLKTRTIQLNGKPVNLFEYKNGKLIPMPQTPYAREKVVAEIVGQLRNWNIETHQNGGVTSSQGGFDFNVGGQRTIRAPDVSFTPKQTDRGLNALQNWTFQGQPFTPIFVVEVDFIESEAQFQVFDDRFRNEIFAQGTSVELGFLVSIGQDNNGQLAGTIHSWRWYENSNA
;
A
#
# COMPACT_ATOMS: atom_id res chain seq x y z
N MET A 1 18.14 14.96 19.88
CA MET A 1 18.54 14.55 18.52
C MET A 1 17.59 15.03 17.40
N ALA A 2 16.43 15.62 17.71
CA ALA A 2 15.43 16.06 16.72
C ALA A 2 15.87 17.21 15.77
N ASN A 3 17.00 17.88 16.02
CA ASN A 3 17.38 19.09 15.27
C ASN A 3 18.29 18.81 14.07
N MET A 4 18.97 17.67 13.99
CA MET A 4 19.81 17.34 12.83
C MET A 4 19.02 16.75 11.66
N SER A 5 18.01 15.90 11.91
CA SER A 5 17.23 15.29 10.82
C SER A 5 16.45 16.34 10.02
N LYS A 6 15.90 17.36 10.70
CA LYS A 6 15.16 18.46 10.07
C LYS A 6 16.01 19.24 9.06
N VAL A 7 17.28 19.49 9.36
CA VAL A 7 18.22 20.25 8.51
C VAL A 7 18.65 19.47 7.26
N TYR A 8 18.74 18.14 7.32
CA TYR A 8 19.04 17.32 6.13
C TYR A 8 17.83 17.23 5.18
N CYS A 9 16.62 17.14 5.74
CA CYS A 9 15.39 17.06 4.95
C CYS A 9 15.12 18.34 4.14
N GLU A 10 15.48 19.53 4.66
CA GLU A 10 15.33 20.81 3.95
C GLU A 10 16.09 20.89 2.60
N LYS A 11 17.07 20.00 2.36
CA LYS A 11 17.89 19.98 1.13
C LYS A 11 17.42 19.00 0.05
N ILE A 12 16.36 18.23 0.28
CA ILE A 12 15.89 17.25 -0.71
C ILE A 12 15.18 17.98 -1.87
N ASP A 13 15.73 17.85 -3.07
CA ASP A 13 15.09 18.34 -4.29
C ASP A 13 13.97 17.36 -4.72
N LEU A 14 12.74 17.67 -4.31
CA LEU A 14 11.55 16.87 -4.63
C LEU A 14 11.28 16.75 -6.14
N LYS A 15 11.79 17.67 -6.98
CA LYS A 15 11.57 17.60 -8.44
C LYS A 15 12.53 16.63 -9.12
N ASN A 16 13.68 16.34 -8.50
CA ASN A 16 14.75 15.54 -9.06
C ASN A 16 15.17 14.43 -8.08
N LEU A 17 14.19 13.71 -7.52
CA LEU A 17 14.46 12.57 -6.64
C LEU A 17 15.20 11.46 -7.41
N ASP A 18 16.38 11.07 -6.92
CA ASP A 18 17.12 9.93 -7.44
C ASP A 18 16.60 8.64 -6.82
N LEU A 19 15.88 7.82 -7.59
CA LEU A 19 15.33 6.53 -7.12
C LEU A 19 16.40 5.44 -6.91
N LYS A 20 17.65 5.68 -7.32
CA LYS A 20 18.79 4.77 -7.06
C LYS A 20 19.47 5.05 -5.73
N LYS A 21 19.25 6.24 -5.14
CA LYS A 21 19.77 6.59 -3.81
C LYS A 21 19.12 5.71 -2.73
N VAL A 22 19.89 5.40 -1.69
CA VAL A 22 19.39 4.84 -0.44
C VAL A 22 18.94 5.99 0.47
N TYR A 23 17.65 6.07 0.74
CA TYR A 23 17.04 7.07 1.62
C TYR A 23 16.91 6.55 3.04
N THR A 24 17.13 7.42 4.02
CA THR A 24 16.75 7.10 5.40
C THR A 24 15.23 7.10 5.53
N PHE A 25 14.74 6.50 6.61
CA PHE A 25 13.32 6.47 6.87
C PHE A 25 12.74 7.88 7.15
N GLU A 26 13.52 8.74 7.81
CA GLU A 26 13.14 10.13 8.06
C GLU A 26 13.06 10.94 6.75
N GLU A 27 13.96 10.68 5.80
CA GLU A 27 13.88 11.29 4.46
C GLU A 27 12.61 10.82 3.74
N PHE A 28 12.25 9.53 3.83
CA PHE A 28 11.00 9.00 3.30
C PHE A 28 9.76 9.66 3.92
N GLU A 29 9.67 9.73 5.26
CA GLU A 29 8.53 10.37 5.94
C GLU A 29 8.42 11.85 5.57
N TYR A 30 9.55 12.56 5.50
CA TYR A 30 9.57 13.94 5.07
C TYR A 30 9.09 14.12 3.62
N ILE A 31 9.59 13.31 2.68
CA ILE A 31 9.17 13.38 1.27
C ILE A 31 7.66 13.17 1.16
N ASN A 32 7.12 12.12 1.79
CA ASN A 32 5.68 11.85 1.75
C ASN A 32 4.85 12.97 2.42
N ASP A 33 5.34 13.57 3.51
CA ASP A 33 4.68 14.71 4.13
C ASP A 33 4.60 15.93 3.20
N GLN A 34 5.68 16.22 2.47
CA GLN A 34 5.70 17.31 1.49
C GLN A 34 4.76 17.06 0.31
N LEU A 35 4.51 15.81 -0.06
CA LEU A 35 3.64 15.42 -1.19
C LEU A 35 2.15 15.39 -0.85
N LYS A 36 1.77 15.48 0.44
CA LYS A 36 0.35 15.61 0.83
C LYS A 36 -0.38 16.78 0.15
N THR A 37 0.36 17.83 -0.23
CA THR A 37 -0.20 19.05 -0.84
C THR A 37 0.31 19.31 -2.26
N ARG A 38 1.11 18.41 -2.84
CA ARG A 38 1.67 18.60 -4.20
C ARG A 38 1.96 17.29 -4.90
N THR A 39 1.89 17.32 -6.22
CA THR A 39 2.28 16.21 -7.10
C THR A 39 3.60 16.55 -7.81
N ILE A 40 4.53 15.59 -7.87
CA ILE A 40 5.77 15.69 -8.65
C ILE A 40 5.66 14.81 -9.91
N GLN A 41 6.53 15.04 -10.89
CA GLN A 41 6.62 14.18 -12.08
C GLN A 41 7.88 13.34 -12.03
N LEU A 42 7.73 12.02 -12.13
CA LEU A 42 8.84 11.08 -12.28
C LEU A 42 8.64 10.28 -13.56
N ASN A 43 9.60 10.34 -14.48
CA ASN A 43 9.52 9.67 -15.79
C ASN A 43 8.20 9.97 -16.53
N GLY A 44 7.74 11.22 -16.46
CA GLY A 44 6.48 11.67 -17.09
C GLY A 44 5.20 11.24 -16.37
N LYS A 45 5.28 10.54 -15.22
CA LYS A 45 4.12 10.14 -14.43
C LYS A 45 3.93 11.01 -13.18
N PRO A 46 2.71 11.46 -12.88
CA PRO A 46 2.42 12.16 -11.64
C PRO A 46 2.52 11.21 -10.44
N VAL A 47 3.30 11.61 -9.43
CA VAL A 47 3.52 10.88 -8.17
C VAL A 47 3.27 11.83 -7.01
N ASN A 48 2.47 11.40 -6.05
CA ASN A 48 2.13 12.15 -4.85
C ASN A 48 2.28 11.33 -3.56
N LEU A 49 2.77 10.10 -3.66
CA LEU A 49 3.07 9.23 -2.54
C LEU A 49 4.16 8.23 -2.92
N PHE A 50 4.92 7.76 -1.94
CA PHE A 50 5.84 6.65 -2.08
C PHE A 50 5.53 5.56 -1.06
N GLU A 51 5.77 4.32 -1.46
CA GLU A 51 6.06 3.20 -0.56
C GLU A 51 7.58 3.15 -0.26
N TYR A 52 7.98 2.38 0.73
CA TYR A 52 9.38 2.28 1.17
C TYR A 52 9.83 0.83 1.33
N LYS A 53 10.99 0.47 0.78
CA LYS A 53 11.60 -0.85 1.01
C LYS A 53 13.11 -0.74 1.02
N ASN A 54 13.75 -1.09 2.14
CA ASN A 54 15.22 -1.18 2.23
C ASN A 54 15.94 0.06 1.69
N GLY A 55 15.47 1.25 2.09
CA GLY A 55 16.03 2.52 1.63
C GLY A 55 15.58 2.97 0.24
N LYS A 56 14.80 2.17 -0.49
CA LYS A 56 14.29 2.53 -1.80
C LYS A 56 12.91 3.16 -1.69
N LEU A 57 12.74 4.29 -2.38
CA LEU A 57 11.44 4.90 -2.63
C LEU A 57 10.77 4.19 -3.81
N ILE A 58 9.56 3.69 -3.61
CA ILE A 58 8.77 3.05 -4.65
C ILE A 58 7.63 4.00 -5.01
N PRO A 59 7.64 4.61 -6.22
CA PRO A 59 6.65 5.61 -6.59
C PRO A 59 5.24 5.02 -6.64
N MET A 60 4.29 5.69 -6.01
CA MET A 60 2.86 5.43 -6.20
C MET A 60 2.29 6.48 -7.15
N PRO A 61 2.07 6.15 -8.44
CA PRO A 61 1.44 7.07 -9.36
C PRO A 61 -0.01 7.33 -8.97
N GLN A 62 -0.57 8.44 -9.44
CA GLN A 62 -2.00 8.71 -9.23
C GLN A 62 -2.88 7.61 -9.83
N THR A 63 -3.84 7.12 -9.03
CA THR A 63 -4.80 6.08 -9.43
C THR A 63 -5.78 6.61 -10.49
N PRO A 64 -5.90 5.95 -11.66
CA PRO A 64 -6.91 6.30 -12.65
C PRO A 64 -8.34 6.03 -12.16
N TYR A 65 -9.30 6.81 -12.67
CA TYR A 65 -10.71 6.75 -12.25
C TYR A 65 -11.33 5.34 -12.29
N ALA A 66 -11.03 4.55 -13.32
CA ALA A 66 -11.59 3.20 -13.46
C ALA A 66 -11.15 2.26 -12.33
N ARG A 67 -9.86 2.32 -11.93
CA ARG A 67 -9.34 1.55 -10.79
C ARG A 67 -9.96 2.05 -9.49
N GLU A 68 -10.04 3.36 -9.30
CA GLU A 68 -10.60 3.96 -8.09
C GLU A 68 -12.08 3.56 -7.87
N LYS A 69 -12.89 3.47 -8.94
CA LYS A 69 -14.27 2.96 -8.83
C LYS A 69 -14.35 1.56 -8.24
N VAL A 70 -13.46 0.66 -8.69
CA VAL A 70 -13.42 -0.73 -8.21
C VAL A 70 -12.93 -0.79 -6.77
N VAL A 71 -11.88 -0.03 -6.42
CA VAL A 71 -11.38 0.11 -5.05
C VAL A 71 -12.50 0.62 -4.12
N ALA A 72 -13.21 1.69 -4.51
CA ALA A 72 -14.29 2.27 -3.71
C ALA A 72 -15.44 1.27 -3.46
N GLU A 73 -15.80 0.47 -4.47
CA GLU A 73 -16.83 -0.57 -4.33
C GLU A 73 -16.39 -1.67 -3.34
N ILE A 74 -15.15 -2.16 -3.46
CA ILE A 74 -14.60 -3.18 -2.56
C ILE A 74 -14.55 -2.64 -1.11
N VAL A 75 -14.11 -1.40 -0.92
CA VAL A 75 -14.11 -0.75 0.41
C VAL A 75 -15.54 -0.64 0.96
N GLY A 76 -16.52 -0.28 0.13
CA GLY A 76 -17.93 -0.20 0.50
C GLY A 76 -18.47 -1.54 1.01
N GLN A 77 -18.25 -2.61 0.24
CA GLN A 77 -18.67 -3.96 0.62
C GLN A 77 -17.96 -4.46 1.89
N LEU A 78 -16.64 -4.27 1.98
CA LEU A 78 -15.85 -4.67 3.15
C LEU A 78 -16.28 -3.91 4.41
N ARG A 79 -16.58 -2.62 4.28
CA ARG A 79 -17.11 -1.80 5.38
C ARG A 79 -18.50 -2.29 5.82
N ASN A 80 -19.40 -2.59 4.89
CA ASN A 80 -20.72 -3.11 5.23
C ASN A 80 -20.60 -4.44 5.97
N TRP A 81 -19.80 -5.38 5.45
CA TRP A 81 -19.51 -6.64 6.14
C TRP A 81 -18.95 -6.42 7.55
N ASN A 82 -17.98 -5.52 7.71
CA ASN A 82 -17.35 -5.21 9.00
C ASN A 82 -18.38 -4.74 10.05
N ILE A 83 -19.38 -3.95 9.63
CA ILE A 83 -20.44 -3.44 10.49
C ILE A 83 -21.51 -4.50 10.75
N GLU A 84 -22.04 -5.10 9.69
CA GLU A 84 -23.17 -6.06 9.72
C GLU A 84 -22.83 -7.32 10.51
N THR A 85 -21.58 -7.78 10.41
CA THR A 85 -21.11 -8.98 11.13
C THR A 85 -20.39 -8.64 12.45
N HIS A 86 -20.41 -7.37 12.85
CA HIS A 86 -19.83 -6.88 14.10
C HIS A 86 -18.34 -7.19 14.30
N GLN A 87 -17.57 -7.31 13.22
CA GLN A 87 -16.12 -7.44 13.31
C GLN A 87 -15.51 -6.20 13.98
N ASN A 88 -16.05 -5.01 13.69
CA ASN A 88 -15.66 -3.73 14.30
C ASN A 88 -14.15 -3.44 14.22
N GLY A 89 -13.50 -3.88 13.14
CA GLY A 89 -12.10 -3.56 12.83
C GLY A 89 -11.96 -2.30 11.99
N GLY A 90 -10.71 -1.98 11.62
CA GLY A 90 -10.36 -0.86 10.75
C GLY A 90 -10.38 -1.28 9.28
N VAL A 91 -10.96 -0.46 8.41
CA VAL A 91 -10.92 -0.62 6.94
C VAL A 91 -10.21 0.59 6.34
N THR A 92 -9.21 0.35 5.50
CA THR A 92 -8.45 1.40 4.80
C THR A 92 -8.46 1.17 3.29
N SER A 93 -8.31 2.26 2.53
CA SER A 93 -7.99 2.23 1.09
C SER A 93 -6.54 2.64 0.84
N SER A 94 -6.11 2.73 -0.43
CA SER A 94 -4.72 2.91 -0.94
C SER A 94 -3.91 4.10 -0.41
N GLN A 95 -4.43 4.89 0.54
CA GLN A 95 -3.69 5.92 1.28
C GLN A 95 -3.37 5.54 2.73
N GLY A 96 -3.85 4.39 3.23
CA GLY A 96 -3.42 3.80 4.50
C GLY A 96 -2.25 2.86 4.27
N GLY A 97 -1.05 3.25 4.72
CA GLY A 97 0.13 2.39 4.66
C GLY A 97 0.34 1.58 5.95
N PHE A 98 1.13 0.52 5.85
CA PHE A 98 1.52 -0.35 6.97
C PHE A 98 3.02 -0.64 6.92
N ASP A 99 3.65 -0.80 8.08
CA ASP A 99 5.01 -1.34 8.18
C ASP A 99 4.95 -2.88 8.25
N PHE A 100 5.22 -3.53 7.12
CA PHE A 100 5.26 -5.00 7.00
C PHE A 100 6.53 -5.61 7.59
N ASN A 101 7.54 -4.81 7.93
CA ASN A 101 8.78 -5.24 8.58
C ASN A 101 9.41 -6.54 8.02
N VAL A 102 9.45 -6.67 6.69
CA VAL A 102 9.89 -7.88 5.99
C VAL A 102 11.34 -8.21 6.34
N GLY A 103 11.59 -9.39 6.90
CA GLY A 103 12.94 -9.82 7.29
C GLY A 103 13.59 -8.97 8.39
N GLY A 104 12.78 -8.33 9.24
CA GLY A 104 13.25 -7.40 10.27
C GLY A 104 13.68 -6.03 9.73
N GLN A 105 13.34 -5.73 8.47
CA GLN A 105 13.61 -4.45 7.83
C GLN A 105 12.31 -3.71 7.56
N ARG A 106 12.27 -2.44 8.00
CA ARG A 106 11.11 -1.56 7.79
C ARG A 106 10.72 -1.49 6.33
N THR A 107 9.48 -1.87 6.05
CA THR A 107 8.94 -2.01 4.69
C THR A 107 7.53 -1.44 4.68
N ILE A 108 7.38 -0.21 4.16
CA ILE A 108 6.09 0.46 4.11
C ILE A 108 5.37 0.09 2.81
N ARG A 109 4.18 -0.50 2.92
CA ARG A 109 3.28 -0.83 1.82
C ARG A 109 1.91 -0.24 2.05
N ALA A 110 1.26 0.16 0.97
CA ALA A 110 -0.10 0.69 0.97
C ALA A 110 -0.95 -0.15 0.01
N PRO A 111 -1.48 -1.30 0.47
CA PRO A 111 -2.42 -2.07 -0.33
C PRO A 111 -3.65 -1.24 -0.67
N ASP A 112 -4.28 -1.52 -1.81
CA ASP A 112 -5.44 -0.74 -2.27
C ASP A 112 -6.63 -0.80 -1.32
N VAL A 113 -6.83 -1.96 -0.68
CA VAL A 113 -7.81 -2.15 0.38
C VAL A 113 -7.18 -2.99 1.47
N SER A 114 -7.49 -2.70 2.73
CA SER A 114 -7.04 -3.52 3.85
C SER A 114 -8.06 -3.57 4.98
N PHE A 115 -8.05 -4.68 5.72
CA PHE A 115 -8.81 -4.84 6.96
C PHE A 115 -7.89 -5.24 8.13
N THR A 116 -7.98 -4.47 9.20
CA THR A 116 -7.28 -4.70 10.47
C THR A 116 -8.29 -5.13 11.53
N PRO A 117 -8.09 -6.26 12.24
CA PRO A 117 -9.04 -6.73 13.24
C PRO A 117 -9.20 -5.75 14.40
N LYS A 118 -10.38 -5.74 15.00
CA LYS A 118 -10.76 -4.88 16.14
C LYS A 118 -9.74 -4.81 17.26
N GLN A 119 -9.15 -5.94 17.65
CA GLN A 119 -8.19 -5.97 18.75
C GLN A 119 -6.92 -5.20 18.40
N THR A 120 -6.40 -5.41 17.19
CA THR A 120 -5.24 -4.68 16.67
C THR A 120 -5.58 -3.21 16.50
N ASP A 121 -6.67 -2.90 15.80
CA ASP A 121 -7.14 -1.54 15.47
C ASP A 121 -7.31 -0.67 16.73
N ARG A 122 -8.00 -1.18 17.75
CA ARG A 122 -8.20 -0.47 19.04
C ARG A 122 -6.96 -0.43 19.92
N GLY A 123 -6.00 -1.30 19.67
CA GLY A 123 -4.74 -1.39 20.41
C GLY A 123 -3.65 -0.43 19.90
N LEU A 124 -3.86 0.20 18.74
CA LEU A 124 -2.89 1.10 18.14
C LEU A 124 -2.65 2.34 18.99
N ASN A 125 -1.37 2.68 19.21
CA ASN A 125 -0.99 3.92 19.87
C ASN A 125 -0.90 5.10 18.88
N ALA A 126 -0.60 6.29 19.37
CA ALA A 126 -0.54 7.50 18.54
C ALA A 126 0.55 7.44 17.45
N LEU A 127 1.71 6.81 17.71
CA LEU A 127 2.75 6.66 16.70
C LEU A 127 2.26 5.75 15.57
N GLN A 128 1.65 4.62 15.91
CA GLN A 128 1.12 3.67 14.92
C GLN A 128 -0.06 4.23 14.11
N ASN A 129 -0.92 5.05 14.72
CA ASN A 129 -2.09 5.63 14.06
C ASN A 129 -1.76 6.82 13.14
N TRP A 130 -0.77 7.64 13.51
CA TRP A 130 -0.54 8.94 12.86
C TRP A 130 0.78 9.03 12.10
N THR A 131 1.64 8.01 12.21
CA THR A 131 2.96 7.95 11.56
C THR A 131 3.25 6.52 11.15
N PHE A 132 4.39 6.28 10.49
CA PHE A 132 4.91 4.94 10.24
C PHE A 132 5.91 4.48 11.33
N GLN A 133 5.85 5.12 12.51
CA GLN A 133 6.70 4.83 13.66
C GLN A 133 5.96 3.97 14.71
N GLY A 134 6.71 3.49 15.70
CA GLY A 134 6.21 2.53 16.69
C GLY A 134 6.48 1.08 16.30
N GLN A 135 5.80 0.16 16.97
CA GLN A 135 5.89 -1.27 16.62
C GLN A 135 5.12 -1.53 15.32
N PRO A 136 5.69 -2.31 14.39
CA PRO A 136 5.01 -2.65 13.14
C PRO A 136 3.76 -3.48 13.42
N PHE A 137 2.76 -3.31 12.58
CA PHE A 137 1.56 -4.14 12.53
C PHE A 137 1.10 -4.22 11.07
N THR A 138 0.41 -5.29 10.73
CA THR A 138 -0.16 -5.49 9.39
C THR A 138 -1.65 -5.80 9.49
N PRO A 139 -2.42 -5.55 8.42
CA PRO A 139 -3.78 -6.04 8.32
C PRO A 139 -3.79 -7.59 8.26
N ILE A 140 -4.98 -8.18 8.42
CA ILE A 140 -5.18 -9.62 8.17
C ILE A 140 -5.70 -9.91 6.76
N PHE A 141 -6.33 -8.92 6.13
CA PHE A 141 -6.84 -9.01 4.77
C PHE A 141 -6.38 -7.83 3.93
N VAL A 142 -5.94 -8.11 2.71
CA VAL A 142 -5.49 -7.10 1.75
C VAL A 142 -6.09 -7.34 0.37
N VAL A 143 -6.26 -6.27 -0.40
CA VAL A 143 -6.59 -6.32 -1.81
C VAL A 143 -5.66 -5.40 -2.58
N GLU A 144 -5.16 -5.89 -3.71
CA GLU A 144 -4.49 -5.11 -4.74
C GLU A 144 -5.36 -5.14 -6.00
N VAL A 145 -5.60 -3.98 -6.60
CA VAL A 145 -6.40 -3.83 -7.82
C VAL A 145 -5.51 -3.26 -8.90
N ASP A 146 -5.36 -3.91 -10.05
CA ASP A 146 -4.60 -3.30 -11.15
C ASP A 146 -5.07 -3.73 -12.53
N PHE A 147 -4.61 -3.00 -13.55
CA PHE A 147 -4.81 -3.37 -14.95
C PHE A 147 -3.74 -4.36 -15.40
N ILE A 148 -4.04 -5.66 -15.31
CA ILE A 148 -3.09 -6.74 -15.61
C ILE A 148 -3.36 -7.28 -17.02
N GLU A 149 -2.45 -6.95 -17.94
CA GLU A 149 -2.51 -7.31 -19.37
C GLU A 149 -1.66 -8.55 -19.71
N SER A 150 -0.78 -8.99 -18.81
CA SER A 150 0.19 -10.05 -19.10
C SER A 150 0.55 -10.87 -17.88
N GLU A 151 0.98 -12.11 -18.10
CA GLU A 151 1.50 -12.97 -17.02
C GLU A 151 2.76 -12.39 -16.38
N ALA A 152 3.55 -11.59 -17.11
CA ALA A 152 4.72 -10.90 -16.54
C ALA A 152 4.32 -9.86 -15.50
N GLN A 153 3.27 -9.05 -15.78
CA GLN A 153 2.71 -8.13 -14.77
C GLN A 153 2.09 -8.91 -13.62
N PHE A 154 1.41 -10.02 -13.91
CA PHE A 154 0.87 -10.91 -12.89
C PHE A 154 1.98 -11.41 -11.94
N GLN A 155 3.11 -11.88 -12.48
CA GLN A 155 4.22 -12.40 -11.68
C GLN A 155 4.82 -11.34 -10.75
N VAL A 156 4.84 -10.06 -11.15
CA VAL A 156 5.28 -8.96 -10.26
C VAL A 156 4.39 -8.88 -9.01
N PHE A 157 3.07 -9.04 -9.18
CA PHE A 157 2.16 -9.09 -8.05
C PHE A 157 2.33 -10.39 -7.24
N ASP A 158 2.42 -11.55 -7.89
CA ASP A 158 2.63 -12.84 -7.21
C ASP A 158 3.91 -12.79 -6.34
N ASP A 159 5.00 -12.26 -6.86
CA ASP A 159 6.25 -12.06 -6.13
C ASP A 159 6.07 -11.11 -4.94
N ARG A 160 5.32 -10.02 -5.10
CA ARG A 160 5.00 -9.08 -4.01
C ARG A 160 4.14 -9.75 -2.93
N PHE A 161 3.12 -10.49 -3.34
CA PHE A 161 2.25 -11.23 -2.42
C PHE A 161 3.07 -12.23 -1.59
N ARG A 162 3.87 -13.08 -2.23
CA ARG A 162 4.66 -14.11 -1.55
C ARG A 162 5.78 -13.55 -0.69
N ASN A 163 6.54 -12.58 -1.21
CA ASN A 163 7.81 -12.18 -0.58
C ASN A 163 7.68 -10.97 0.34
N GLU A 164 6.55 -10.26 0.31
CA GLU A 164 6.37 -9.03 1.10
C GLU A 164 5.09 -9.05 1.91
N ILE A 165 3.94 -9.31 1.29
CA ILE A 165 2.63 -9.25 1.97
C ILE A 165 2.44 -10.45 2.91
N PHE A 166 2.73 -11.66 2.42
CA PHE A 166 2.68 -12.92 3.16
C PHE A 166 4.04 -13.32 3.72
N ALA A 167 4.98 -12.37 3.81
CA ALA A 167 6.28 -12.63 4.38
C ALA A 167 6.17 -13.10 5.84
N GLN A 168 7.16 -13.88 6.28
CA GLN A 168 7.22 -14.28 7.68
C GLN A 168 7.23 -13.05 8.61
N GLY A 169 6.35 -13.08 9.62
CA GLY A 169 6.19 -11.99 10.59
C GLY A 169 5.05 -11.03 10.29
N THR A 170 4.36 -11.19 9.16
CA THR A 170 3.10 -10.49 8.89
C THR A 170 1.92 -11.28 9.47
N SER A 171 0.84 -10.58 9.80
CA SER A 171 -0.45 -11.14 10.20
C SER A 171 -1.40 -11.35 9.03
N VAL A 172 -0.95 -11.21 7.77
CA VAL A 172 -1.85 -11.35 6.62
C VAL A 172 -2.26 -12.81 6.48
N GLU A 173 -3.57 -13.04 6.46
CA GLU A 173 -4.20 -14.35 6.34
C GLU A 173 -4.79 -14.55 4.95
N LEU A 174 -5.38 -13.49 4.38
CA LEU A 174 -6.07 -13.52 3.09
C LEU A 174 -5.70 -12.32 2.22
N GLY A 175 -5.49 -12.54 0.93
CA GLY A 175 -5.09 -11.51 -0.01
C GLY A 175 -5.74 -11.70 -1.36
N PHE A 176 -6.36 -10.67 -1.92
CA PHE A 176 -6.92 -10.71 -3.27
C PHE A 176 -6.12 -9.85 -4.24
N LEU A 177 -5.81 -10.41 -5.40
CA LEU A 177 -5.35 -9.66 -6.55
C LEU A 177 -6.49 -9.58 -7.56
N VAL A 178 -7.03 -8.38 -7.74
CA VAL A 178 -8.16 -8.09 -8.61
C VAL A 178 -7.62 -7.45 -9.89
N SER A 179 -7.80 -8.11 -11.02
CA SER A 179 -7.49 -7.54 -12.32
C SER A 179 -8.72 -6.80 -12.86
N ILE A 180 -8.54 -5.51 -13.13
CA ILE A 180 -9.41 -4.76 -14.04
C ILE A 180 -8.83 -4.90 -15.45
N GLY A 181 -9.67 -4.98 -16.48
CA GLY A 181 -9.18 -5.49 -17.75
C GLY A 181 -10.06 -5.17 -18.94
N GLN A 182 -9.67 -5.69 -20.09
CA GLN A 182 -10.58 -5.77 -21.22
C GLN A 182 -11.65 -6.83 -20.96
N ASP A 183 -12.88 -6.60 -21.37
CA ASP A 183 -13.92 -7.64 -21.36
C ASP A 183 -13.60 -8.74 -22.40
N ASN A 184 -14.46 -9.75 -22.49
CA ASN A 184 -14.31 -10.85 -23.44
C ASN A 184 -14.30 -10.41 -24.93
N ASN A 185 -14.59 -9.12 -25.21
CA ASN A 185 -14.60 -8.54 -26.54
C ASN A 185 -13.41 -7.60 -26.80
N GLY A 186 -12.46 -7.51 -25.86
CA GLY A 186 -11.30 -6.63 -25.98
C GLY A 186 -11.57 -5.15 -25.66
N GLN A 187 -12.76 -4.80 -25.12
CA GLN A 187 -13.04 -3.43 -24.70
C GLN A 187 -12.58 -3.18 -23.27
N LEU A 188 -11.93 -2.04 -23.02
CA LEU A 188 -11.55 -1.61 -21.67
C LEU A 188 -12.80 -1.55 -20.77
N ALA A 189 -12.89 -2.49 -19.83
CA ALA A 189 -13.97 -2.54 -18.86
C ALA A 189 -13.46 -1.95 -17.54
N GLY A 190 -14.16 -0.94 -17.03
CA GLY A 190 -13.91 -0.40 -15.68
C GLY A 190 -14.49 -1.29 -14.57
N THR A 191 -14.55 -2.60 -14.80
CA THR A 191 -15.14 -3.61 -13.91
C THR A 191 -14.13 -4.74 -13.69
N ILE A 192 -14.36 -5.55 -12.66
CA ILE A 192 -13.52 -6.71 -12.36
C ILE A 192 -13.56 -7.68 -13.55
N HIS A 193 -12.38 -8.00 -14.10
CA HIS A 193 -12.22 -8.96 -15.19
C HIS A 193 -11.87 -10.35 -14.64
N SER A 194 -10.92 -10.41 -13.72
CA SER A 194 -10.50 -11.65 -13.07
C SER A 194 -9.93 -11.36 -11.68
N TRP A 195 -9.78 -12.39 -10.86
CA TRP A 195 -9.13 -12.27 -9.56
C TRP A 195 -8.40 -13.56 -9.20
N ARG A 196 -7.35 -13.44 -8.36
CA ARG A 196 -6.71 -14.57 -7.67
C ARG A 196 -6.70 -14.29 -6.18
N TRP A 197 -6.81 -15.32 -5.35
CA TRP A 197 -6.60 -15.20 -3.92
C TRP A 197 -5.28 -15.82 -3.49
N TYR A 198 -4.83 -15.42 -2.31
CA TYR A 198 -3.68 -15.94 -1.60
C TYR A 198 -4.13 -16.18 -0.17
N GLU A 199 -3.82 -17.36 0.35
CA GLU A 199 -4.12 -17.74 1.72
C GLU A 199 -2.83 -18.16 2.40
N ASN A 200 -2.66 -17.72 3.64
CA ASN A 200 -1.56 -18.18 4.46
C ASN A 200 -1.92 -19.58 4.98
N SER A 201 -1.25 -20.61 4.47
CA SER A 201 -1.52 -22.01 4.85
C SER A 201 -1.17 -22.35 6.30
N ASN A 202 -0.66 -21.38 7.08
CA ASN A 202 -0.35 -21.49 8.49
C ASN A 202 -1.30 -20.68 9.40
N ALA A 203 -2.39 -20.11 8.86
CA ALA A 203 -3.41 -19.38 9.64
C ALA A 203 -4.35 -20.33 10.40
#